data_AF-A0A2G6DUD8-F1
#
_entry.id   AF-A0A2G6DUD8-F1
#
_cell.length_a   1.000
_cell.length_b   1.000
_cell.length_c   1.000
_cell.angle_alpha   90.00
_cell.angle_beta   90.00
_cell.angle_gamma   90.00
#
_symmetry.space_group_name_H-M   'P 1'
#
loop_
_entity.id
_entity.type
_entity.pdbx_description
1 polymer ?
#
loop_
_entity_poly.entity_id
_entity_poly.type
_entity_poly.pdbx_seq_one_letter_code
_entity_poly.pdbx_strand_id
1 'polypeptide(L)'
;MATLAVAVLPGCADDASSGSSAQGSGTAAAQRDLPPVTADYTWPEASVPEGHYPVTVKSCGEDVTFDKAPERAVVNDNNMVEMMFALGLTDHMAAYSAAGPRLRIAAFKDDYEAVTDMGPEYFKLEPTMSQNPDFVFAGWNYGFSQDGI
;
A
#
# COMPACT_ATOMS: atom_id res chain seq x y z
N MET A 1 49.52 -8.67 -42.76
CA MET A 1 48.27 -9.32 -42.36
C MET A 1 48.32 -9.50 -40.85
N ALA A 2 47.67 -8.60 -40.11
CA ALA A 2 47.72 -8.55 -38.65
C ALA A 2 46.50 -9.28 -38.08
N THR A 3 46.77 -10.35 -37.33
CA THR A 3 45.78 -11.22 -36.70
C THR A 3 45.25 -10.55 -35.44
N LEU A 4 43.95 -10.28 -35.39
CA LEU A 4 43.27 -9.74 -34.20
C LEU A 4 42.82 -10.92 -33.31
N ALA A 5 43.24 -10.92 -32.05
CA ALA A 5 42.91 -11.93 -31.06
C ALA A 5 41.51 -11.70 -30.46
N VAL A 6 40.70 -12.76 -30.44
CA VAL A 6 39.39 -12.81 -29.77
C VAL A 6 39.63 -13.27 -28.33
N ALA A 7 39.29 -12.42 -27.35
CA ALA A 7 39.31 -12.78 -25.94
C ALA A 7 37.90 -13.23 -25.52
N VAL A 8 37.75 -14.54 -25.32
CA VAL A 8 36.62 -15.15 -24.60
C VAL A 8 37.06 -15.29 -23.14
N LEU A 9 36.36 -14.63 -22.22
CA LEU A 9 36.56 -14.81 -20.79
C LEU A 9 35.58 -15.86 -20.25
N PRO A 10 36.06 -16.93 -19.58
CA PRO A 10 35.22 -17.89 -18.88
C PRO A 10 34.80 -17.29 -17.52
N GLY A 11 33.51 -17.13 -17.29
CA GLY A 11 32.95 -16.83 -15.97
C GLY A 11 32.54 -18.12 -15.28
N CYS A 12 33.28 -18.51 -14.24
CA CYS A 12 33.17 -19.75 -13.50
C CYS A 12 31.82 -19.92 -12.77
N ALA A 13 31.30 -21.14 -12.83
CA ALA A 13 30.38 -21.69 -11.86
C ALA A 13 31.19 -22.48 -10.84
N ASP A 14 30.98 -22.27 -9.54
CA ASP A 14 31.43 -23.17 -8.47
C ASP A 14 30.34 -23.25 -7.40
N ASP A 15 29.83 -24.46 -7.19
CA ASP A 15 28.92 -24.86 -6.12
C ASP A 15 29.70 -25.29 -4.86
N ALA A 16 29.16 -24.87 -3.71
CA ALA A 16 29.25 -25.47 -2.37
C ALA A 16 30.62 -25.56 -1.65
N SER A 17 30.76 -24.83 -0.52
CA SER A 17 30.64 -25.39 0.84
C SER A 17 31.13 -24.45 1.96
N SER A 18 30.28 -24.31 2.98
CA SER A 18 30.56 -24.06 4.41
C SER A 18 31.85 -23.33 4.83
N GLY A 19 31.69 -22.09 5.33
CA GLY A 19 32.71 -21.39 6.11
C GLY A 19 32.15 -20.14 6.78
N SER A 20 31.81 -20.24 8.06
CA SER A 20 31.38 -19.14 8.94
C SER A 20 32.42 -18.01 8.96
N SER A 21 32.01 -16.77 8.63
CA SER A 21 32.71 -15.57 9.08
C SER A 21 31.83 -14.31 9.00
N ALA A 22 31.73 -13.67 10.18
CA ALA A 22 31.45 -12.26 10.42
C ALA A 22 30.19 -11.64 9.75
N GLN A 23 29.06 -11.77 10.45
CA GLN A 23 27.98 -10.77 10.35
C GLN A 23 28.58 -9.39 10.69
N GLY A 24 28.62 -8.51 9.69
CA GLY A 24 28.87 -7.09 9.91
C GLY A 24 27.78 -6.49 10.78
N SER A 25 28.20 -5.70 11.77
CA SER A 25 27.35 -4.89 12.64
C SER A 25 26.61 -3.83 11.82
N GLY A 26 25.48 -4.21 11.24
CA GLY A 26 24.40 -3.28 10.90
C GLY A 26 23.39 -3.32 12.03
N THR A 27 23.11 -2.19 12.67
CA THR A 27 22.01 -2.02 13.62
C THR A 27 20.69 -2.35 12.92
N ALA A 28 20.26 -3.61 13.03
CA ALA A 28 18.91 -4.01 12.68
C ALA A 28 17.95 -3.12 13.46
N ALA A 29 17.18 -2.30 12.74
CA ALA A 29 16.01 -1.65 13.30
C ALA A 29 15.21 -2.75 14.02
N ALA A 30 15.02 -2.58 15.32
CA ALA A 30 14.31 -3.54 16.15
C ALA A 30 12.98 -3.86 15.48
N GLN A 31 12.88 -5.05 14.93
CA GLN A 31 11.62 -5.62 14.47
C GLN A 31 10.77 -5.72 15.74
N ARG A 32 9.87 -4.75 15.93
CA ARG A 32 8.97 -4.77 17.08
C ARG A 32 8.12 -6.03 16.95
N ASP A 33 8.09 -6.83 18.01
CA ASP A 33 7.13 -7.92 18.15
C ASP A 33 5.73 -7.30 18.16
N LEU A 34 5.11 -7.20 16.97
CA LEU A 34 3.75 -6.70 16.82
C LEU A 34 2.79 -7.80 17.31
N PRO A 35 1.80 -7.46 18.16
CA PRO A 35 0.82 -8.43 18.61
C PRO A 35 0.01 -8.99 17.41
N PRO A 36 -0.42 -10.26 17.46
CA PRO A 36 -1.24 -10.86 16.41
C PRO A 36 -2.59 -10.12 16.29
N VAL A 37 -2.99 -9.78 15.06
CA VAL A 37 -4.30 -9.19 14.77
C VAL A 37 -5.35 -10.30 14.90
N THR A 38 -6.12 -10.25 15.99
CA THR A 38 -7.23 -11.19 16.30
C THR A 38 -8.56 -10.44 16.34
N ALA A 39 -9.67 -11.16 16.48
CA ALA A 39 -11.00 -10.53 16.50
C ALA A 39 -11.19 -9.50 17.63
N ASP A 40 -10.44 -9.64 18.73
CA ASP A 40 -10.47 -8.73 19.87
C ASP A 40 -9.38 -7.65 19.79
N TYR A 41 -8.68 -7.54 18.64
CA TYR A 41 -7.61 -6.57 18.45
C TYR A 41 -8.16 -5.15 18.41
N THR A 42 -7.67 -4.30 19.31
CA THR A 42 -7.99 -2.87 19.33
C THR A 42 -6.83 -2.07 18.76
N TRP A 43 -7.08 -1.34 17.68
CA TRP A 43 -6.07 -0.46 17.08
C TRP A 43 -5.78 0.73 18.01
N PRO A 44 -4.50 1.10 18.21
CA PRO A 44 -4.16 2.31 18.96
C PRO A 44 -4.59 3.55 18.17
N GLU A 45 -5.11 4.57 18.86
CA GLU A 45 -5.43 5.85 18.23
C GLU A 45 -4.16 6.53 17.69
N ALA A 46 -4.21 6.99 16.45
CA ALA A 46 -3.13 7.75 15.84
C ALA A 46 -3.12 9.20 16.36
N SER A 47 -1.98 9.70 16.84
CA SER A 47 -1.81 11.11 17.18
C SER A 47 -1.29 11.91 15.98
N VAL A 48 -2.04 12.93 15.55
CA VAL A 48 -1.66 13.81 14.44
C VAL A 48 -0.93 15.06 14.98
N PRO A 49 0.34 15.34 14.60
CA PRO A 49 1.04 16.54 15.05
C PRO A 49 0.38 17.82 14.56
N GLU A 50 0.35 18.90 15.34
CA GLU A 50 -0.18 20.19 14.83
C GLU A 50 0.74 20.80 13.75
N GLY A 51 0.16 21.50 12.77
CA GLY A 51 0.91 22.24 11.75
C GLY A 51 1.71 21.37 10.76
N HIS A 52 1.33 20.11 10.58
CA HIS A 52 2.03 19.15 9.72
C HIS A 52 1.71 19.26 8.23
N TYR A 53 0.74 20.09 7.84
CA TYR A 53 0.42 20.40 6.45
C TYR A 53 1.16 21.66 5.96
N PRO A 54 1.50 21.76 4.66
CA PRO A 54 1.25 20.77 3.61
C PRO A 54 2.17 19.54 3.71
N VAL A 55 1.67 18.38 3.29
CA VAL A 55 2.45 17.13 3.20
C VAL A 55 2.67 16.78 1.74
N THR A 56 3.93 16.66 1.33
CA THR A 56 4.30 16.18 -0.01
C THR A 56 4.76 14.73 0.07
N VAL A 57 4.14 13.85 -0.71
CA VAL A 57 4.51 12.44 -0.84
C VAL A 57 4.90 12.13 -2.29
N LYS A 58 5.83 11.20 -2.47
CA LYS A 58 6.14 10.66 -3.80
C LYS A 58 5.22 9.49 -4.12
N SER A 59 4.33 9.66 -5.09
CA SER A 59 3.46 8.61 -5.63
C SER A 59 3.85 8.31 -7.07
N CYS A 60 4.23 7.07 -7.37
CA CYS A 60 4.69 6.65 -8.71
C CYS A 60 5.81 7.52 -9.32
N GLY A 61 6.61 8.18 -8.48
CA GLY A 61 7.70 9.08 -8.90
C GLY A 61 7.30 10.55 -9.02
N GLU A 62 6.01 10.86 -8.94
CA GLU A 62 5.48 12.23 -8.95
C GLU A 62 5.30 12.76 -7.53
N ASP A 63 5.53 14.06 -7.34
CA ASP A 63 5.29 14.73 -6.07
C ASP A 63 3.81 15.13 -5.99
N VAL A 64 3.09 14.56 -5.03
CA VAL A 64 1.70 14.89 -4.72
C VAL A 64 1.68 15.62 -3.39
N THR A 65 1.08 16.82 -3.36
CA THR A 65 0.99 17.64 -2.15
C THR A 65 -0.44 17.71 -1.64
N PHE A 66 -0.61 17.48 -0.35
CA PHE A 66 -1.87 17.58 0.37
C PHE A 66 -1.82 18.79 1.29
N ASP A 67 -2.68 19.78 1.05
CA ASP A 67 -2.77 20.99 1.87
C ASP A 67 -3.58 20.76 3.17
N LYS A 68 -4.37 19.68 3.20
CA LYS A 68 -5.14 19.20 4.35
C LYS A 68 -5.34 17.69 4.27
N ALA A 69 -5.86 17.09 5.33
CA ALA A 69 -6.28 15.70 5.34
C ALA A 69 -7.38 15.49 4.28
N PRO A 70 -7.32 14.42 3.47
CA PRO A 70 -8.47 14.01 2.67
C PRO A 70 -9.67 13.72 3.55
N GLU A 71 -10.87 14.10 3.11
CA GLU A 71 -12.11 13.91 3.84
C GLU A 71 -13.07 12.97 3.10
N ARG A 72 -12.80 12.65 1.83
CA ARG A 72 -13.67 11.87 0.95
C ARG A 72 -12.86 10.88 0.12
N ALA A 73 -12.14 9.99 0.79
CA ALA A 73 -11.33 8.96 0.15
C ALA A 73 -12.21 7.90 -0.54
N VAL A 74 -11.87 7.55 -1.78
CA VAL A 74 -12.38 6.33 -2.45
C VAL A 74 -11.23 5.34 -2.59
N VAL A 75 -11.44 4.13 -2.09
CA VAL A 75 -10.35 3.16 -1.92
C VAL A 75 -10.70 1.86 -2.63
N ASN A 76 -9.73 1.28 -3.32
CA ASN A 76 -9.95 0.03 -4.05
C ASN A 76 -9.09 -1.10 -3.52
N ASP A 77 -9.62 -2.32 -3.55
CA ASP A 77 -8.97 -3.58 -3.11
C ASP A 77 -8.97 -3.78 -1.59
N ASN A 78 -9.08 -5.05 -1.17
CA ASN A 78 -9.20 -5.45 0.23
C ASN A 78 -8.06 -4.90 1.10
N ASN A 79 -6.82 -5.05 0.65
CA ASN A 79 -5.64 -4.68 1.44
C ASN A 79 -5.58 -3.17 1.72
N MET A 80 -5.91 -2.34 0.72
CA MET A 80 -5.87 -0.89 0.85
C MET A 80 -7.04 -0.37 1.67
N VAL A 81 -8.22 -0.98 1.54
CA VAL A 81 -9.38 -0.68 2.37
C VAL A 81 -9.09 -0.98 3.85
N GLU A 82 -8.55 -2.16 4.14
CA GLU A 82 -8.20 -2.54 5.51
C GLU A 82 -7.04 -1.72 6.09
N MET A 83 -6.12 -1.23 5.25
CA MET A 83 -5.11 -0.25 5.69
C MET A 83 -5.74 1.04 6.18
N MET A 84 -6.78 1.54 5.51
CA MET A 84 -7.48 2.75 5.94
C MET A 84 -8.19 2.52 7.28
N PHE A 85 -8.82 1.36 7.46
CA PHE A 85 -9.47 0.98 8.71
C PHE A 85 -8.46 0.81 9.86
N ALA A 86 -7.32 0.15 9.60
CA ALA A 86 -6.25 -0.02 10.59
C ALA A 86 -5.68 1.31 11.11
N LEU A 87 -5.74 2.36 10.27
CA LEU A 87 -5.32 3.72 10.61
C LEU A 87 -6.42 4.55 11.29
N GLY A 88 -7.62 3.99 11.47
CA GLY A 88 -8.78 4.70 12.02
C GLY A 88 -9.36 5.76 11.08
N LEU A 89 -9.17 5.61 9.76
CA LEU A 89 -9.58 6.61 8.75
C LEU A 89 -10.97 6.34 8.16
N THR A 90 -11.77 5.48 8.79
CA THR A 90 -13.11 5.12 8.32
C THR A 90 -13.99 6.35 8.05
N ASP A 91 -13.95 7.36 8.94
CA ASP A 91 -14.70 8.62 8.78
C ASP A 91 -14.20 9.52 7.64
N HIS A 92 -13.02 9.26 7.11
CA HIS A 92 -12.45 9.97 5.96
C HIS A 92 -12.76 9.27 4.63
N MET A 93 -13.50 8.17 4.63
CA MET A 93 -13.82 7.39 3.44
C MET A 93 -15.23 7.69 2.94
N ALA A 94 -15.35 7.99 1.65
CA ALA A 94 -16.64 8.13 0.97
C ALA A 94 -17.18 6.78 0.49
N ALA A 95 -16.30 5.93 -0.06
CA ALA A 95 -16.67 4.62 -0.58
C ALA A 95 -15.44 3.70 -0.75
N TYR A 96 -15.70 2.41 -0.95
CA TYR A 96 -14.69 1.45 -1.39
C TYR A 96 -15.20 0.53 -2.50
N SER A 97 -14.29 -0.08 -3.26
CA SER A 97 -14.58 -1.07 -4.31
C SER A 97 -13.63 -2.26 -4.28
N ALA A 98 -13.99 -3.34 -4.99
CA ALA A 98 -13.21 -4.57 -5.12
C ALA A 98 -12.75 -5.22 -3.80
N ALA A 99 -13.44 -4.93 -2.70
CA ALA A 99 -13.18 -5.54 -1.41
C ALA A 99 -14.09 -6.75 -1.18
N GLY A 100 -13.72 -7.91 -1.73
CA GLY A 100 -14.53 -9.13 -1.66
C GLY A 100 -14.70 -9.66 -0.23
N PRO A 101 -15.89 -10.17 0.16
CA PRO A 101 -16.19 -10.57 1.53
C PRO A 101 -15.35 -11.74 2.05
N ARG A 102 -14.76 -12.54 1.15
CA ARG A 102 -13.93 -13.70 1.53
C ARG A 102 -12.59 -13.32 2.16
N LEU A 103 -12.08 -12.14 1.83
CA LEU A 103 -10.76 -11.68 2.26
C LEU A 103 -10.85 -10.62 3.37
N ARG A 104 -12.07 -10.27 3.82
CA ARG A 104 -12.28 -9.27 4.88
C ARG A 104 -11.86 -9.82 6.24
N ILE A 105 -11.04 -9.08 6.95
CA ILE A 105 -10.65 -9.38 8.32
C ILE A 105 -11.84 -9.07 9.24
N ALA A 106 -12.19 -10.02 10.11
CA ALA A 106 -13.35 -9.91 11.00
C ALA A 106 -13.30 -8.70 11.95
N ALA A 107 -12.09 -8.23 12.30
CA ALA A 107 -11.89 -7.06 13.16
C ALA A 107 -12.41 -5.75 12.56
N PHE A 108 -12.54 -5.65 11.24
CA PHE A 108 -13.01 -4.45 10.54
C PHE A 108 -14.47 -4.54 10.09
N LYS A 109 -15.25 -5.45 10.68
CA LYS A 109 -16.64 -5.67 10.29
C LYS A 109 -17.44 -4.36 10.36
N ASP A 110 -17.31 -3.62 11.45
CA ASP A 110 -18.06 -2.38 11.67
C ASP A 110 -17.61 -1.27 10.70
N ASP A 111 -16.32 -1.19 10.36
CA ASP A 111 -15.80 -0.24 9.38
C ASP A 111 -16.34 -0.53 7.96
N TYR A 112 -16.40 -1.81 7.58
CA TYR A 112 -17.01 -2.22 6.32
C TYR A 112 -18.50 -1.90 6.25
N GLU A 113 -19.22 -1.94 7.37
CA GLU A 113 -20.63 -1.56 7.44
C GLU A 113 -20.84 -0.03 7.43
N ALA A 114 -19.84 0.73 7.87
CA ALA A 114 -19.88 2.19 7.94
C ALA A 114 -19.61 2.88 6.59
N VAL A 115 -18.83 2.26 5.69
CA VAL A 115 -18.42 2.86 4.41
C VAL A 115 -19.21 2.27 3.23
N THR A 116 -19.53 3.11 2.24
CA THR A 116 -20.27 2.68 1.04
C THR A 116 -19.51 1.63 0.22
N ASP A 117 -20.09 0.45 0.05
CA ASP A 117 -19.60 -0.59 -0.85
C ASP A 117 -20.06 -0.35 -2.30
N MET A 118 -19.12 -0.09 -3.21
CA MET A 118 -19.38 0.08 -4.65
C MET A 118 -19.44 -1.26 -5.41
N GLY A 119 -19.19 -2.38 -4.73
CA GLY A 119 -19.29 -3.73 -5.28
C GLY A 119 -17.94 -4.42 -5.50
N PRO A 120 -17.98 -5.67 -6.00
CA PRO A 120 -16.82 -6.54 -6.11
C PRO A 120 -15.93 -6.24 -7.32
N GLU A 121 -16.39 -5.39 -8.24
CA GLU A 121 -15.59 -4.94 -9.40
C GLU A 121 -14.66 -3.78 -9.00
N TYR A 122 -13.59 -3.58 -9.78
CA TYR A 122 -12.79 -2.37 -9.65
C TYR A 122 -13.62 -1.13 -9.99
N PHE A 123 -13.28 -0.01 -9.35
CA PHE A 123 -13.89 1.28 -9.57
C PHE A 123 -13.80 1.70 -11.05
N LYS A 124 -14.86 2.36 -11.54
CA LYS A 124 -14.98 2.93 -12.89
C LYS A 124 -15.09 4.45 -12.77
N LEU A 125 -14.80 5.20 -13.83
CA LEU A 125 -14.77 6.67 -13.79
C LEU A 125 -16.08 7.28 -13.24
N GLU A 126 -17.22 7.00 -13.86
CA GLU A 126 -18.48 7.67 -13.51
C GLU A 126 -18.96 7.32 -12.09
N PRO A 127 -18.96 6.04 -11.65
CA PRO A 127 -19.29 5.70 -10.27
C PRO A 127 -18.35 6.36 -9.25
N THR A 128 -17.05 6.45 -9.55
CA THR A 128 -16.05 7.05 -8.66
C THR A 128 -16.27 8.56 -8.55
N MET A 129 -16.42 9.25 -9.67
CA MET A 129 -16.68 10.70 -9.68
C MET A 129 -18.01 11.05 -9.00
N SER A 130 -19.00 10.16 -9.07
CA SER A 130 -20.28 10.34 -8.37
C SER A 130 -20.14 10.37 -6.85
N GLN A 131 -19.06 9.80 -6.30
CA GLN A 131 -18.74 9.91 -4.87
C GLN A 131 -18.09 11.24 -4.51
N ASN A 132 -17.80 12.12 -5.47
CA ASN A 132 -17.10 13.39 -5.29
C ASN A 132 -15.82 13.24 -4.41
N PRO A 133 -14.87 12.37 -4.78
CA PRO A 133 -13.68 12.12 -3.98
C PRO A 133 -12.69 13.28 -4.05
N ASP A 134 -12.01 13.52 -2.94
CA ASP A 134 -10.83 14.40 -2.88
C ASP A 134 -9.51 13.62 -2.84
N PHE A 135 -9.60 12.29 -2.67
CA PHE A 135 -8.48 11.37 -2.68
C PHE A 135 -8.94 10.00 -3.20
N VAL A 136 -8.13 9.40 -4.05
CA VAL A 136 -8.35 8.03 -4.52
C VAL A 136 -7.12 7.20 -4.18
N PHE A 137 -7.32 6.10 -3.47
CA PHE A 137 -6.25 5.20 -3.06
C PHE A 137 -6.43 3.83 -3.72
N ALA A 138 -5.54 3.53 -4.66
CA ALA A 138 -5.58 2.30 -5.44
C ALA A 138 -4.17 1.93 -5.93
N GLY A 139 -4.02 0.66 -6.31
CA GLY A 139 -2.81 0.11 -6.91
C GLY A 139 -2.83 0.16 -8.44
N TRP A 140 -1.65 0.03 -9.05
CA TRP A 140 -1.50 -0.08 -10.51
C TRP A 140 -2.00 -1.43 -11.03
N ASN A 141 -2.81 -1.44 -12.11
CA ASN A 141 -3.58 -2.59 -12.64
C ASN A 141 -4.73 -3.10 -11.75
N TYR A 142 -5.04 -2.41 -10.65
CA TYR A 142 -6.18 -2.69 -9.78
C TYR A 142 -7.11 -1.47 -9.83
N GLY A 143 -7.64 -1.17 -11.03
CA GLY A 143 -8.53 -0.04 -11.31
C GLY A 143 -7.89 1.16 -12.01
N PHE A 144 -6.57 1.36 -11.92
CA PHE A 144 -5.84 2.29 -12.78
C PHE A 144 -4.95 1.57 -13.79
N SER A 145 -4.85 2.11 -15.00
CA SER A 145 -4.00 1.65 -16.10
C SER A 145 -3.32 2.82 -16.82
N GLN A 146 -2.46 2.54 -17.81
CA GLN A 146 -1.88 3.60 -18.66
C GLN A 146 -2.94 4.41 -19.42
N ASP A 147 -4.07 3.78 -19.72
CA ASP A 147 -5.16 4.40 -20.48
C ASP A 147 -6.17 5.12 -19.57
N GLY A 148 -5.95 5.08 -18.24
CA GLY A 148 -6.83 5.65 -17.23
C GLY A 148 -7.55 4.60 -16.38
N ILE A 149 -8.72 4.99 -15.89
CA ILE A 149 -9.66 4.21 -15.08
C ILE A 149 -10.89 3.84 -15.93
#